data_AF-A0A533YAM9-F1
#
_entry.id   AF-A0A533YAM9-F1
#
_cell.length_a   1.000
_cell.length_b   1.000
_cell.length_c   1.000
_cell.angle_alpha   90.00
_cell.angle_beta   90.00
_cell.angle_gamma   90.00
#
_symmetry.space_group_name_H-M   'P 1'
#
loop_
_entity.id
_entity.type
_entity.pdbx_description
1 polymer ?
#
loop_
_entity_poly.entity_id
_entity_poly.type
_entity_poly.pdbx_seq_one_letter_code
_entity_poly.pdbx_strand_id
1 'polypeptide(L)'
;MISVRSLIGIGMCALVSQLGSNTVFAQGPAAAPTGTIQERVAELEKKSDATSLWNTLGFKISGYVDASYVQNFNNPATNVSNLRIFDTQANSFVPQLFQLMLEKPADAGGTGLERAGFRARMNFGAEARFSRARTNFRPGTDNTEMDTQELYAEYIAPLGNGLKIQFGKINTLVGYEVINSFENPNFSRTFMFGLSQAFTTTGIRFTYTFNPMVTAVIGLV
;
A
#
# COMPACT_ATOMS: atom_id res chain seq x y z
N MET A 1 -49.71 9.76 1.21
CA MET A 1 -49.31 8.37 1.54
C MET A 1 -47.84 8.23 1.15
N ILE A 2 -46.96 8.45 2.12
CA ILE A 2 -45.50 8.46 1.95
C ILE A 2 -45.02 7.01 2.01
N SER A 3 -44.23 6.57 1.04
CA SER A 3 -43.45 5.33 1.16
C SER A 3 -42.05 5.55 0.63
N VAL A 4 -41.13 5.69 1.58
CA VAL A 4 -39.68 5.71 1.40
C VAL A 4 -39.23 4.27 1.20
N ARG A 5 -38.42 4.00 0.18
CA ARG A 5 -37.63 2.75 0.09
C ARG A 5 -36.15 3.09 0.03
N SER A 6 -35.55 2.97 1.21
CA SER A 6 -34.12 2.93 1.47
C SER A 6 -33.56 1.60 0.95
N LEU A 7 -32.51 1.63 0.14
CA LEU A 7 -31.66 0.46 -0.13
C LEU A 7 -30.26 0.76 0.40
N ILE A 8 -30.08 0.34 1.64
CA ILE A 8 -28.80 0.29 2.34
C ILE A 8 -28.04 -0.94 1.80
N GLY A 9 -26.98 -0.70 1.04
CA GLY A 9 -25.98 -1.72 0.75
C GLY A 9 -25.03 -1.85 1.93
N ILE A 10 -25.22 -2.86 2.78
CA ILE A 10 -24.28 -3.17 3.87
C ILE A 10 -23.11 -3.96 3.26
N GLY A 11 -22.08 -3.23 2.82
CA GLY A 11 -20.75 -3.80 2.66
C GLY A 11 -20.12 -3.96 4.04
N MET A 12 -20.15 -5.17 4.59
CA MET A 12 -19.52 -5.48 5.87
C MET A 12 -18.01 -5.61 5.65
N CYS A 13 -17.28 -4.49 5.71
CA CYS A 13 -15.83 -4.50 5.84
C CYS A 13 -15.47 -4.84 7.29
N ALA A 14 -15.14 -6.11 7.55
CA ALA A 14 -14.48 -6.49 8.80
C ALA A 14 -13.02 -6.01 8.72
N LEU A 15 -12.75 -4.84 9.30
CA LEU A 15 -11.39 -4.33 9.48
C LEU A 15 -10.78 -5.11 10.66
N VAL A 16 -10.19 -6.26 10.35
CA VAL A 16 -9.41 -7.05 11.31
C VAL A 16 -8.00 -6.45 11.35
N SER A 17 -7.79 -5.47 12.22
CA SER A 17 -6.45 -5.02 12.61
C SER A 17 -5.84 -6.06 13.56
N GLN A 18 -5.19 -7.10 13.03
CA GLN A 18 -4.35 -7.96 13.85
C GLN A 18 -2.95 -7.35 13.99
N LEU A 19 -2.75 -6.65 15.10
CA LEU A 19 -1.42 -6.47 15.66
C LEU A 19 -0.91 -7.85 16.13
N GLY A 20 0.20 -8.27 15.52
CA GLY A 20 1.15 -9.29 15.97
C GLY A 20 0.63 -10.44 16.84
N SER A 21 0.41 -11.61 16.23
CA SER A 21 0.36 -12.87 16.99
C SER A 21 1.78 -13.34 17.28
N ASN A 22 2.18 -13.33 18.56
CA ASN A 22 3.35 -14.06 19.03
C ASN A 22 3.09 -15.57 18.90
N THR A 23 3.90 -16.24 18.10
CA THR A 23 4.01 -17.69 18.08
C THR A 23 4.46 -18.18 19.46
N VAL A 24 3.58 -18.86 20.18
CA VAL A 24 3.89 -19.56 21.43
C VAL A 24 4.64 -20.84 21.07
N PHE A 25 5.97 -20.78 21.08
CA PHE A 25 6.78 -21.96 21.33
C PHE A 25 6.80 -22.21 22.84
N ALA A 26 6.55 -23.45 23.22
CA ALA A 26 6.40 -23.90 24.59
C ALA A 26 7.62 -23.51 25.46
N GLN A 27 7.38 -22.61 26.42
CA GLN A 27 8.26 -22.38 27.56
C GLN A 27 7.42 -22.65 28.81
N GLY A 28 7.93 -23.51 29.70
CA GLY A 28 7.28 -23.88 30.97
C GLY A 28 6.94 -22.65 31.82
N PRO A 29 6.07 -22.79 32.84
CA PRO A 29 5.35 -21.67 33.44
C PRO A 29 6.30 -20.63 34.03
N ALA A 30 6.60 -19.59 33.24
CA ALA A 30 7.24 -18.37 33.71
C ALA A 30 6.20 -17.58 34.49
N ALA A 31 6.59 -17.10 35.67
CA ALA A 31 5.75 -16.38 36.61
C ALA A 31 4.93 -15.27 35.91
N ALA A 32 3.65 -15.18 36.27
CA ALA A 32 2.73 -14.18 35.75
C ALA A 32 3.32 -12.76 35.93
N PRO A 33 3.37 -11.90 34.89
CA PRO A 33 3.91 -10.56 35.04
C PRO A 33 2.94 -9.69 35.85
N THR A 34 3.37 -9.27 37.04
CA THR A 34 2.64 -8.44 38.00
C THR A 34 2.74 -6.96 37.61
N GLY A 35 1.94 -6.52 36.64
CA GLY A 35 1.85 -5.12 36.24
C GLY A 35 0.52 -4.82 35.57
N THR A 36 -0.08 -3.68 35.93
CA THR A 36 -1.35 -3.20 35.37
C THR A 36 -1.21 -2.97 33.86
N ILE A 37 -2.30 -3.03 33.10
CA ILE A 37 -2.27 -2.82 31.63
C ILE A 37 -1.68 -1.44 31.31
N GLN A 38 -1.91 -0.45 32.16
CA GLN A 38 -1.40 0.91 32.04
C GLN A 38 0.12 0.99 32.20
N GLU A 39 0.71 0.24 33.14
CA GLU A 39 2.17 0.16 33.28
C GLU A 39 2.81 -0.55 32.09
N ARG A 40 2.14 -1.57 31.54
CA ARG A 40 2.60 -2.26 30.32
C ARG A 40 2.52 -1.37 29.08
N VAL A 41 1.45 -0.56 28.96
CA VAL A 41 1.33 0.43 27.89
C VAL A 41 2.39 1.51 28.05
N ALA A 42 2.63 2.02 29.26
CA ALA A 42 3.69 2.99 29.53
C ALA A 42 5.10 2.42 29.27
N GLU A 43 5.37 1.16 29.58
CA GLU A 43 6.64 0.51 29.23
C GLU A 43 6.79 0.25 27.72
N LEU A 44 5.70 -0.08 27.02
CA LEU A 44 5.69 -0.20 25.56
C LEU A 44 5.89 1.16 24.88
N GLU A 45 5.26 2.20 25.40
CA GLU A 45 5.49 3.59 25.00
C GLU A 45 6.94 3.98 25.24
N LYS A 46 7.51 3.64 26.40
CA LYS A 46 8.93 3.92 26.72
C LYS A 46 9.93 3.11 25.88
N LYS A 47 9.57 1.88 25.47
CA LYS A 47 10.36 1.07 24.52
C LYS A 47 10.19 1.53 23.07
N SER A 48 9.04 2.12 22.74
CA SER A 48 8.78 2.82 21.47
C SER A 48 9.52 4.17 21.40
N ASP A 49 9.64 4.85 22.54
CA ASP A 49 10.34 6.14 22.74
C ASP A 49 11.84 6.01 22.99
N ALA A 50 12.36 4.78 23.16
CA ALA A 50 13.78 4.54 23.05
C ALA A 50 14.15 4.81 21.58
N THR A 51 14.48 6.08 21.29
CA THR A 51 14.66 6.66 19.96
C THR A 51 15.42 5.70 19.07
N SER A 52 14.66 4.88 18.36
CA SER A 52 15.20 3.86 17.50
C SER A 52 16.06 4.57 16.47
N LEU A 53 17.27 4.10 16.18
CA LEU A 53 18.16 4.72 15.19
C LEU A 53 17.42 5.02 13.87
N TRP A 54 16.42 4.19 13.55
CA TRP A 54 15.47 4.38 12.44
C TRP A 54 14.68 5.69 12.53
N ASN A 55 14.12 6.02 13.70
CA ASN A 55 13.40 7.27 13.93
C ASN A 55 14.35 8.48 13.88
N THR A 56 15.56 8.36 14.46
CA THR A 56 16.59 9.42 14.39
C THR A 56 17.04 9.70 12.96
N LEU A 57 17.11 8.67 12.12
CA LEU A 57 17.49 8.77 10.70
C LEU A 57 16.32 9.16 9.78
N GLY A 58 15.12 9.34 10.33
CA GLY A 58 13.91 9.70 9.58
C GLY A 58 13.34 8.58 8.71
N PHE A 59 13.69 7.32 9.00
CA PHE A 59 13.13 6.16 8.31
C PHE A 59 11.77 5.80 8.88
N LYS A 60 10.84 5.47 7.98
CA LYS A 60 9.53 4.91 8.31
C LYS A 60 9.43 3.52 7.72
N ILE A 61 9.10 2.56 8.60
CA ILE A 61 8.75 1.21 8.19
C ILE A 61 7.25 1.05 8.43
N SER A 62 6.54 0.62 7.40
CA SER A 62 5.11 0.32 7.47
C SER A 62 4.81 -0.93 6.66
N GLY A 63 3.64 -1.50 6.86
CA GLY A 63 3.23 -2.69 6.13
C GLY A 63 1.73 -2.88 6.21
N TYR A 64 1.22 -3.73 5.32
CA TYR A 64 -0.19 -4.04 5.25
C TYR A 64 -0.40 -5.51 4.93
N VAL A 65 -1.47 -6.09 5.46
CA VAL A 65 -1.87 -7.46 5.15
C VAL A 65 -3.34 -7.46 4.75
N ASP A 66 -3.63 -8.05 3.60
CA ASP A 66 -4.97 -8.21 3.04
C ASP A 66 -5.22 -9.70 2.80
N ALA A 67 -6.41 -10.16 3.20
CA ALA A 67 -6.95 -11.44 2.79
C ALA A 67 -8.42 -11.27 2.44
N SER A 68 -8.90 -12.05 1.49
CA SER A 68 -10.23 -11.90 0.92
C SER A 68 -10.95 -13.22 0.70
N TYR A 69 -12.28 -13.15 0.67
CA TYR A 69 -13.16 -14.21 0.22
C TYR A 69 -14.25 -13.59 -0.64
N VAL A 70 -14.37 -14.03 -1.89
CA VAL A 70 -15.35 -13.50 -2.84
C VAL A 70 -16.34 -14.60 -3.22
N GLN A 71 -17.60 -14.44 -2.80
CA GLN A 71 -18.66 -15.36 -3.19
C GLN A 71 -19.15 -15.05 -4.62
N ASN A 72 -19.05 -16.03 -5.50
CA ASN A 72 -19.68 -16.02 -6.81
C ASN A 72 -20.90 -16.96 -6.79
N PHE A 73 -22.09 -16.36 -6.85
CA PHE A 73 -23.37 -17.09 -6.82
C PHE A 73 -23.63 -17.95 -8.05
N ASN A 74 -22.96 -17.70 -9.18
CA ASN A 74 -23.00 -18.57 -10.36
C ASN A 74 -22.19 -19.87 -10.17
N ASN A 75 -21.41 -19.96 -9.09
CA ASN A 75 -20.60 -21.11 -8.68
C ASN A 75 -19.85 -21.81 -9.84
N PRO A 76 -18.95 -21.08 -10.54
CA PRO A 76 -18.25 -21.62 -11.70
C PRO A 76 -17.35 -22.79 -11.31
N ALA A 77 -17.40 -23.89 -12.07
CA ALA A 77 -16.59 -25.09 -11.81
C ALA A 77 -15.07 -24.84 -11.84
N THR A 78 -14.63 -23.77 -12.50
CA THR A 78 -13.22 -23.36 -12.57
C THR A 78 -12.76 -22.55 -11.35
N ASN A 79 -13.66 -22.19 -10.43
CA ASN A 79 -13.40 -21.25 -9.33
C ASN A 79 -12.81 -19.91 -9.80
N VAL A 80 -13.18 -19.47 -11.02
CA VAL A 80 -12.75 -18.18 -11.57
C VAL A 80 -13.95 -17.28 -11.82
N SER A 81 -13.93 -16.10 -11.19
CA SER A 81 -14.79 -14.96 -11.51
C SER A 81 -14.16 -14.16 -12.64
N ASN A 82 -14.75 -14.28 -13.83
CA ASN A 82 -14.38 -13.47 -14.99
C ASN A 82 -14.72 -11.99 -14.74
N LEU A 83 -14.10 -11.11 -15.53
CA LEU A 83 -14.31 -9.66 -15.45
C LEU A 83 -13.94 -9.07 -14.07
N ARG A 84 -12.90 -9.64 -13.44
CA ARG A 84 -12.27 -9.14 -12.22
C ARG A 84 -10.78 -8.94 -12.51
N ILE A 85 -10.17 -7.98 -11.82
CA ILE A 85 -8.74 -7.66 -12.02
C ILE A 85 -7.90 -8.36 -10.96
N PHE A 86 -8.12 -8.04 -9.69
CA PHE A 86 -7.27 -8.52 -8.58
C PHE A 86 -7.84 -9.73 -7.85
N ASP A 87 -9.15 -9.92 -7.90
CA ASP A 87 -9.90 -10.89 -7.10
C ASP A 87 -10.67 -11.84 -8.02
N THR A 88 -9.92 -12.52 -8.88
CA THR A 88 -10.44 -13.45 -9.89
C THR A 88 -10.79 -14.82 -9.32
N GLN A 89 -10.28 -15.19 -8.14
CA GLN A 89 -10.62 -16.46 -7.51
C GLN A 89 -12.02 -16.39 -6.87
N ALA A 90 -12.92 -17.28 -7.30
CA ALA A 90 -14.27 -17.41 -6.78
C ALA A 90 -14.31 -18.41 -5.62
N ASN A 91 -15.18 -18.16 -4.64
CA ASN A 91 -15.56 -19.08 -3.57
C ASN A 91 -14.37 -19.64 -2.80
N SER A 92 -13.29 -18.85 -2.70
CA SER A 92 -12.01 -19.26 -2.15
C SER A 92 -11.48 -18.18 -1.22
N PHE A 93 -10.81 -18.60 -0.15
CA PHE A 93 -10.04 -17.69 0.70
C PHE A 93 -8.68 -17.43 0.06
N VAL A 94 -8.31 -16.17 -0.08
CA VAL A 94 -7.07 -15.76 -0.76
C VAL A 94 -6.29 -14.80 0.14
N PRO A 95 -5.04 -15.12 0.51
CA PRO A 95 -4.11 -14.13 1.05
C PRO A 95 -3.71 -13.18 -0.08
N GLN A 96 -4.34 -12.02 -0.11
CA GLN A 96 -4.31 -11.15 -1.27
C GLN A 96 -3.00 -10.37 -1.35
N LEU A 97 -2.58 -9.79 -0.23
CA LEU A 97 -1.41 -8.95 -0.17
C LEU A 97 -0.74 -9.05 1.20
N PHE A 98 0.56 -9.28 1.21
CA PHE A 98 1.44 -8.87 2.29
C PHE A 98 2.37 -7.80 1.74
N GLN A 99 2.37 -6.62 2.33
CA GLN A 99 3.13 -5.47 1.86
C GLN A 99 4.08 -4.98 2.94
N LEU A 100 5.31 -4.68 2.53
CA LEU A 100 6.32 -4.02 3.33
C LEU A 100 6.75 -2.73 2.64
N MET A 101 6.80 -1.65 3.41
CA MET A 101 7.17 -0.32 2.96
C MET A 101 8.29 0.22 3.83
N LEU A 102 9.37 0.65 3.18
CA LEU A 102 10.46 1.40 3.79
C LEU A 102 10.58 2.74 3.05
N GLU A 103 10.49 3.84 3.79
CA GLU A 103 10.61 5.17 3.20
C GLU A 103 11.42 6.12 4.08
N LYS A 104 12.10 7.04 3.42
CA LYS A 104 12.60 8.28 4.01
C LYS A 104 12.01 9.42 3.18
N PRO A 105 11.06 10.21 3.72
CA PRO A 105 10.49 11.32 2.97
C PRO A 105 11.55 12.41 2.74
N ALA A 106 11.55 13.03 1.55
CA ALA A 106 12.34 14.24 1.34
C ALA A 106 11.68 15.44 2.03
N ASP A 107 12.48 16.24 2.73
CA ASP A 107 12.01 17.47 3.37
C ASP A 107 12.38 18.70 2.52
N ALA A 108 11.37 19.47 2.13
CA ALA A 108 11.53 20.70 1.37
C ALA A 108 12.12 21.86 2.19
N GLY A 109 12.02 21.80 3.53
CA GLY A 109 12.61 22.79 4.45
C GLY A 109 14.06 22.49 4.84
N GLY A 110 14.50 21.24 4.66
CA GLY A 110 15.82 20.79 5.05
C GLY A 110 16.96 21.30 4.16
N THR A 111 18.19 21.02 4.59
CA THR A 111 19.43 21.36 3.87
C THR A 111 20.17 20.10 3.40
N GLY A 112 20.79 20.16 2.22
CA GLY A 112 21.60 19.05 1.69
C GLY A 112 20.83 17.73 1.55
N LEU A 113 21.21 16.73 2.35
CA LEU A 113 20.69 15.35 2.29
C LEU A 113 19.29 15.17 2.89
N GLU A 114 18.79 16.15 3.64
CA GLU A 114 17.42 16.15 4.16
C GLU A 114 16.40 16.32 3.03
N ARG A 115 16.80 16.99 1.94
CA ARG A 115 16.03 17.13 0.71
C ARG A 115 16.02 15.87 -0.15
N ALA A 116 16.79 14.85 0.22
CA ALA A 116 16.81 13.55 -0.45
C ALA A 116 15.98 12.53 0.32
N GLY A 117 15.21 11.74 -0.40
CA GLY A 117 14.36 10.69 0.14
C GLY A 117 14.35 9.47 -0.76
N PHE A 118 13.70 8.42 -0.30
CA PHE A 118 13.39 7.26 -1.13
C PHE A 118 12.15 6.56 -0.60
N ARG A 119 11.56 5.72 -1.45
CA ARG A 119 10.51 4.78 -1.07
C ARG A 119 10.76 3.45 -1.74
N ALA A 120 10.66 2.38 -0.96
CA ALA A 120 10.66 1.00 -1.40
C ALA A 120 9.40 0.32 -0.86
N ARG A 121 8.54 -0.17 -1.76
CA ARG A 121 7.29 -0.88 -1.47
C ARG A 121 7.35 -2.24 -2.15
N MET A 122 7.35 -3.29 -1.34
CA MET A 122 7.39 -4.68 -1.78
C MET A 122 6.08 -5.36 -1.42
N ASN A 123 5.51 -6.06 -2.39
CA ASN A 123 4.24 -6.76 -2.30
C ASN A 123 4.46 -8.25 -2.50
N PHE A 124 3.72 -9.04 -1.73
CA PHE A 124 3.74 -10.49 -1.80
C PHE A 124 2.31 -11.01 -1.83
N GLY A 125 2.06 -12.11 -2.54
CA GLY A 125 0.75 -12.75 -2.64
C GLY A 125 0.07 -12.57 -4.00
N ALA A 126 -1.24 -12.89 -4.05
CA ALA A 126 -1.99 -12.95 -5.29
C ALA A 126 -2.05 -11.60 -6.03
N GLU A 127 -2.13 -10.48 -5.30
CA GLU A 127 -2.15 -9.14 -5.88
C GLU A 127 -0.86 -8.82 -6.66
N ALA A 128 0.29 -9.34 -6.20
CA ALA A 128 1.59 -9.10 -6.83
C ALA A 128 1.68 -9.66 -8.26
N ARG A 129 0.93 -10.72 -8.57
CA ARG A 129 0.84 -11.29 -9.93
C ARG A 129 0.28 -10.26 -10.91
N PHE A 130 -0.70 -9.47 -10.48
CA PHE A 130 -1.36 -8.46 -11.29
C PHE A 130 -0.62 -7.12 -11.28
N SER A 131 -0.10 -6.70 -10.13
CA SER A 131 0.60 -5.41 -10.00
C SER A 131 1.86 -5.34 -10.88
N ARG A 132 2.60 -6.47 -11.00
CA ARG A 132 3.77 -6.63 -11.87
C ARG A 132 3.43 -6.60 -13.34
N ALA A 133 2.28 -7.16 -13.69
CA ALA A 133 1.91 -7.38 -15.07
C ALA A 133 1.56 -6.09 -15.82
N ARG A 134 1.71 -4.91 -15.21
CA ARG A 134 1.37 -3.61 -15.82
C ARG A 134 2.37 -2.50 -15.53
N THR A 135 3.65 -2.83 -15.38
CA THR A 135 4.71 -1.81 -15.41
C THR A 135 4.94 -1.35 -16.85
N ASN A 136 4.91 -0.04 -17.11
CA ASN A 136 5.10 0.55 -18.45
C ASN A 136 4.22 -0.09 -19.55
N PHE A 137 2.97 -0.44 -19.23
CA PHE A 137 2.03 -1.15 -20.12
C PHE A 137 2.52 -2.52 -20.65
N ARG A 138 3.55 -3.10 -20.06
CA ARG A 138 4.07 -4.42 -20.45
C ARG A 138 3.38 -5.51 -19.62
N PRO A 139 2.66 -6.45 -20.27
CA PRO A 139 2.13 -7.64 -19.60
C PRO A 139 3.25 -8.45 -18.95
N GLY A 140 3.04 -8.87 -17.72
CA GLY A 140 3.91 -9.85 -17.05
C GLY A 140 3.71 -11.24 -17.65
N THR A 141 4.74 -12.08 -17.61
CA THR A 141 4.76 -13.40 -18.28
C THR A 141 4.73 -14.57 -17.30
N ASP A 142 4.68 -14.32 -15.99
CA ASP A 142 4.76 -15.36 -14.96
C ASP A 142 3.71 -15.16 -13.85
N ASN A 143 3.55 -16.18 -13.00
CA ASN A 143 2.67 -16.17 -11.83
C ASN A 143 3.41 -15.82 -10.53
N THR A 144 4.53 -15.08 -10.63
CA THR A 144 5.36 -14.78 -9.45
C THR A 144 4.62 -13.85 -8.49
N GLU A 145 4.50 -14.28 -7.24
CA GLU A 145 3.77 -13.61 -6.16
C GLU A 145 4.65 -12.62 -5.37
N MET A 146 5.58 -11.95 -6.05
CA MET A 146 6.45 -10.95 -5.44
C MET A 146 6.65 -9.78 -6.41
N ASP A 147 6.16 -8.60 -6.04
CA ASP A 147 6.33 -7.36 -6.79
C ASP A 147 7.12 -6.33 -5.99
N THR A 148 8.02 -5.63 -6.67
CA THR A 148 8.52 -4.35 -6.17
C THR A 148 7.61 -3.27 -6.74
N GLN A 149 6.50 -2.95 -6.07
CA GLN A 149 5.50 -2.01 -6.57
C GLN A 149 6.11 -0.62 -6.78
N GLU A 150 6.80 -0.09 -5.77
CA GLU A 150 7.51 1.19 -5.85
C GLU A 150 8.95 1.01 -5.41
N LEU A 151 9.87 1.56 -6.18
CA LEU A 151 11.28 1.67 -5.81
C LEU A 151 11.84 2.89 -6.51
N TYR A 152 11.87 4.01 -5.79
CA TYR A 152 12.38 5.26 -6.33
C TYR A 152 13.15 6.06 -5.28
N ALA A 153 14.13 6.81 -5.76
CA ALA A 153 14.74 7.90 -5.01
C ALA A 153 14.03 9.21 -5.36
N GLU A 154 13.97 10.13 -4.42
CA GLU A 154 13.45 11.46 -4.64
C GLU A 154 14.37 12.55 -4.09
N TYR A 155 14.36 13.71 -4.73
CA TYR A 155 15.08 14.89 -4.31
C TYR A 155 14.25 16.15 -4.53
N ILE A 156 14.19 17.02 -3.53
CA ILE A 156 13.50 18.32 -3.62
C ILE A 156 14.53 19.42 -3.82
N ALA A 157 14.78 19.76 -5.08
CA ALA A 157 15.70 20.82 -5.44
C ALA A 157 15.17 22.18 -4.93
N PRO A 158 16.03 23.04 -4.35
CA PRO A 158 15.64 24.35 -3.78
C PRO A 158 15.41 25.41 -4.88
N LEU A 159 14.62 25.06 -5.90
CA LEU A 159 14.24 25.94 -7.00
C LEU A 159 12.85 26.49 -6.72
N GLY A 160 12.74 27.79 -6.40
CA GLY A 160 11.46 28.43 -6.05
C GLY A 160 10.75 27.71 -4.90
N ASN A 161 9.53 27.22 -5.14
CA ASN A 161 8.72 26.49 -4.15
C ASN A 161 9.20 25.04 -3.88
N GLY A 162 10.25 24.58 -4.55
CA GLY A 162 10.78 23.23 -4.45
C GLY A 162 10.38 22.36 -5.63
N LEU A 163 11.34 22.03 -6.50
CA LEU A 163 11.13 21.08 -7.58
C LEU A 163 11.38 19.66 -7.07
N LYS A 164 10.33 18.86 -6.95
CA LYS A 164 10.45 17.44 -6.59
C LYS A 164 10.82 16.64 -7.84
N ILE A 165 11.92 15.92 -7.76
CA ILE A 165 12.45 15.04 -8.79
C ILE A 165 12.40 13.62 -8.23
N GLN A 166 11.73 12.70 -8.91
CA GLN A 166 11.65 11.29 -8.51
C GLN A 166 12.20 10.43 -9.65
N PHE A 167 13.04 9.45 -9.32
CA PHE A 167 13.68 8.56 -10.29
C PHE A 167 13.59 7.10 -9.82
N GLY A 168 13.08 6.22 -10.69
CA GLY A 168 12.92 4.80 -10.44
C GLY A 168 11.56 4.28 -10.89
N LYS A 169 11.07 3.22 -10.24
CA LYS A 169 9.73 2.67 -10.44
C LYS A 169 8.75 3.35 -9.49
N ILE A 170 7.78 4.08 -10.06
CA ILE A 170 6.87 4.98 -9.34
C ILE A 170 5.42 4.60 -9.72
N ASN A 171 4.46 4.71 -8.79
CA ASN A 171 3.05 4.59 -9.14
C ASN A 171 2.66 5.58 -10.25
N THR A 172 1.77 5.15 -11.16
CA THR A 172 1.25 6.02 -12.23
C THR A 172 0.64 7.31 -11.66
N LEU A 173 0.76 8.40 -12.42
CA LEU A 173 0.07 9.67 -12.12
C LEU A 173 -1.41 9.61 -12.51
N VAL A 174 -1.70 8.86 -13.57
CA VAL A 174 -3.04 8.77 -14.16
C VAL A 174 -3.79 7.64 -13.48
N GLY A 175 -4.97 7.97 -12.95
CA GLY A 175 -5.86 7.00 -12.31
C GLY A 175 -6.44 7.54 -11.01
N TYR A 176 -7.75 7.43 -10.84
CA TYR A 176 -8.40 7.74 -9.57
C TYR A 176 -8.25 6.61 -8.55
N GLU A 177 -8.33 5.37 -9.04
CA GLU A 177 -8.11 4.17 -8.24
C GLU A 177 -6.63 3.87 -8.11
N VAL A 178 -6.28 3.19 -7.03
CA VAL A 178 -4.92 2.81 -6.66
C VAL A 178 -4.77 1.30 -6.58
N ILE A 179 -3.52 0.84 -6.66
CA ILE A 179 -3.16 -0.57 -6.70
C ILE A 179 -3.61 -1.29 -5.44
N ASN A 180 -3.38 -0.71 -4.26
CA ASN A 180 -3.68 -1.36 -2.98
C ASN A 180 -5.12 -1.11 -2.51
N SER A 181 -5.73 -2.10 -1.87
CA SER A 181 -7.14 -2.08 -1.46
C SER A 181 -7.37 -1.10 -0.32
N PHE A 182 -6.43 -1.05 0.63
CA PHE A 182 -6.50 -0.16 1.80
C PHE A 182 -6.37 1.32 1.46
N GLU A 183 -5.81 1.65 0.29
CA GLU A 183 -5.70 3.02 -0.21
C GLU A 183 -6.91 3.39 -1.10
N ASN A 184 -7.89 2.49 -1.26
CA ASN A 184 -9.01 2.62 -2.18
C ASN A 184 -10.36 2.49 -1.44
N PRO A 185 -11.40 3.28 -1.77
CA PRO A 185 -12.73 3.06 -1.23
C PRO A 185 -13.35 1.72 -1.62
N ASN A 186 -12.86 1.07 -2.68
CA ASN A 186 -13.37 -0.19 -3.18
C ASN A 186 -12.37 -1.34 -3.00
N PHE A 187 -12.86 -2.49 -2.55
CA PHE A 187 -12.05 -3.70 -2.49
C PHE A 187 -11.71 -4.25 -3.89
N SER A 188 -12.60 -4.17 -4.87
CA SER A 188 -12.27 -4.56 -6.26
C SER A 188 -12.09 -3.30 -7.10
N ARG A 189 -11.31 -3.39 -8.18
CA ARG A 189 -10.95 -2.24 -9.01
C ARG A 189 -11.77 -2.22 -10.28
N THR A 190 -12.11 -1.03 -10.77
CA THR A 190 -12.91 -0.92 -12.00
C THR A 190 -12.13 -1.41 -13.22
N PHE A 191 -12.84 -1.68 -14.32
CA PHE A 191 -12.20 -1.97 -15.61
C PHE A 191 -11.37 -0.80 -16.13
N MET A 192 -11.71 0.45 -15.78
CA MET A 192 -10.91 1.59 -16.20
C MET A 192 -9.52 1.53 -15.57
N PHE A 193 -9.44 1.27 -14.26
CA PHE A 193 -8.16 1.03 -13.60
C PHE A 193 -7.43 -0.16 -14.23
N GLY A 194 -8.13 -1.28 -14.34
CA GLY A 194 -7.57 -2.52 -14.83
C GLY A 194 -7.10 -2.48 -16.27
N LEU A 195 -7.71 -1.71 -17.18
CA LEU A 195 -7.47 -1.81 -18.63
C LEU A 195 -6.91 -0.53 -19.27
N SER A 196 -7.09 0.64 -18.64
CA SER A 196 -6.84 1.93 -19.29
C SER A 196 -5.55 2.61 -18.86
N GLN A 197 -4.77 1.99 -17.97
CA GLN A 197 -3.54 2.57 -17.45
C GLN A 197 -2.49 1.52 -17.11
N ALA A 198 -1.23 1.95 -17.07
CA ALA A 198 -0.19 1.24 -16.35
C ALA A 198 -0.41 1.41 -14.84
N PHE A 199 -0.02 0.43 -14.06
CA PHE A 199 -0.07 0.53 -12.60
C PHE A 199 1.14 1.28 -12.05
N THR A 200 2.30 0.97 -12.62
CA THR A 200 3.59 1.57 -12.25
C THR A 200 4.33 1.99 -13.50
N THR A 201 5.11 3.05 -13.38
CA THR A 201 5.94 3.58 -14.45
C THR A 201 7.39 3.67 -13.98
N THR A 202 8.32 3.18 -14.79
CA THR A 202 9.75 3.30 -14.50
C THR A 202 10.35 4.43 -15.31
N GLY A 203 10.88 5.44 -14.63
CA GLY A 203 11.44 6.62 -15.30
C GLY A 203 11.75 7.76 -14.34
N ILE A 204 11.60 8.99 -14.82
CA ILE A 204 11.79 10.22 -14.06
C ILE A 204 10.52 11.05 -14.01
N ARG A 205 10.18 11.60 -12.85
CA ARG A 205 9.02 12.46 -12.64
C ARG A 205 9.45 13.78 -11.99
N PHE A 206 8.95 14.87 -12.55
CA PHE A 206 9.11 16.22 -12.06
C PHE A 206 7.77 16.73 -11.56
N THR A 207 7.73 17.21 -10.32
CA THR A 207 6.54 17.82 -9.71
C THR A 207 6.90 19.22 -9.23
N TYR A 208 6.13 20.20 -9.68
CA TYR A 208 6.32 21.61 -9.30
C TYR A 208 4.99 22.26 -8.96
N THR A 209 4.90 22.80 -7.74
CA THR A 209 3.74 23.58 -7.28
C THR A 209 4.01 25.05 -7.55
N PHE A 210 3.31 25.64 -8.52
CA PHE A 210 3.49 27.06 -8.87
C PHE A 210 2.84 27.96 -7.81
N ASN A 211 1.66 27.58 -7.34
CA ASN A 211 0.88 28.29 -6.33
C ASN A 211 -0.10 27.30 -5.66
N PRO A 212 -0.85 27.70 -4.62
CA PRO A 212 -1.76 26.80 -3.91
C PRO A 212 -2.86 26.15 -4.77
N MET A 213 -3.13 26.66 -5.97
CA MET A 213 -4.16 26.14 -6.88
C MET A 213 -3.60 25.30 -8.03
N VAL A 214 -2.31 25.45 -8.37
CA VAL A 214 -1.74 24.89 -9.60
C VAL A 214 -0.45 24.13 -9.32
N THR A 215 -0.49 22.84 -9.64
CA THR A 215 0.67 21.94 -9.62
C THR A 215 0.81 21.28 -10.98
N ALA A 216 2.01 21.33 -11.57
CA ALA A 216 2.34 20.54 -12.74
C ALA A 216 3.14 19.31 -12.35
N VAL A 217 2.80 18.19 -12.99
CA VAL A 217 3.55 16.95 -12.89
C VAL A 217 3.84 16.46 -14.30
N ILE A 218 5.12 16.23 -14.61
CA ILE A 218 5.57 15.72 -15.90
C ILE A 218 6.42 14.48 -15.63
N GLY A 219 6.11 13.38 -16.31
CA GLY A 219 6.87 12.14 -16.23
C GLY A 219 7.41 11.74 -17.60
N LEU A 220 8.64 11.24 -17.62
CA LEU A 220 9.24 10.53 -18.76
C LEU A 220 9.44 9.07 -18.33
N VAL A 221 8.86 8.14 -19.09
CA VAL A 221 8.69 6.71 -18.74
C VAL A 221 9.14 5.78 -19.85
#